data_AF-A0A7J0H7L5-F1
#
_entry.id   AF-A0A7J0H7L5-F1
#
_cell.length_a   1.000
_cell.length_b   1.000
_cell.length_c   1.000
_cell.angle_alpha   90.00
_cell.angle_beta   90.00
_cell.angle_gamma   90.00
#
_symmetry.space_group_name_H-M   'P 1'
#
loop_
_entity.id
_entity.type
_entity.pdbx_description
1 polymer ?
#
loop_
_entity_poly.entity_id
_entity_poly.type
_entity_poly.pdbx_seq_one_letter_code
_entity_poly.pdbx_strand_id
1 'polypeptide(L)'
;MASWNSVTLEVLSSVLGWIAFAAWSISFYPQIILNFRRKSVIGLNFDFVVLNLTKHSSYLIYNASLFFSSVVQRQYREKYGFNQIIPVAANDVAFSAHAVLVTAFTLFQIAIYDRGNQKVSKTSIAIVSVAWLSAVVCVFIALPSHSWLWLVSCFNTLQVVMTVIKYIPQAVMNFQLKSTVGFSIGNILLDLLGGVANYGQMAVQSIDQNSWVNFYGNIGKTLLSLVSIFFDLLFILQHYVLYRAKKVDTSPTPDTEILAVCFAYHVFQVAYLETARLYSTVDSCVAQQQPRDVEDGGCIL
;
A
#
# COMPACT_ATOMS: atom_id res chain seq x y z
N MET A 1 16.87 -19.91 -4.47
CA MET A 1 16.13 -18.67 -4.15
C MET A 1 16.12 -18.56 -2.64
N ALA A 2 16.29 -17.36 -2.09
CA ALA A 2 16.14 -17.17 -0.65
C ALA A 2 14.74 -17.62 -0.23
N SER A 3 14.67 -18.68 0.56
CA SER A 3 13.44 -19.20 1.15
C SER A 3 13.29 -18.64 2.56
N TRP A 4 12.06 -18.66 3.07
CA TRP A 4 11.79 -18.39 4.46
C TRP A 4 12.50 -19.39 5.36
N ASN A 5 13.02 -18.92 6.50
CA ASN A 5 13.62 -19.78 7.52
C ASN A 5 12.55 -20.33 8.47
N SER A 6 11.45 -19.60 8.67
CA SER A 6 10.34 -19.99 9.53
C SER A 6 8.99 -19.83 8.81
N VAL A 7 8.24 -20.93 8.70
CA VAL A 7 6.86 -20.94 8.18
C VAL A 7 5.96 -20.02 9.00
N THR A 8 6.14 -19.96 10.32
CA THR A 8 5.36 -19.07 11.19
C THR A 8 5.60 -17.59 10.86
N LEU A 9 6.84 -17.20 10.59
CA LEU A 9 7.18 -15.81 10.22
C LEU A 9 6.71 -15.49 8.80
N GLU A 10 6.76 -16.46 7.88
CA GLU A 10 6.19 -16.33 6.54
C GLU A 10 4.69 -16.02 6.59
N VAL A 11 3.93 -16.83 7.35
CA VAL A 11 2.48 -16.65 7.53
C VAL A 11 2.19 -15.31 8.20
N LEU A 12 2.91 -14.96 9.27
CA LEU A 12 2.72 -13.69 9.98
C LEU A 12 2.97 -12.48 9.05
N SER A 13 4.06 -12.51 8.27
CA SER A 13 4.36 -11.48 7.28
C SER A 13 3.24 -11.36 6.24
N SER A 14 2.73 -12.48 5.73
CA SER A 14 1.62 -12.50 4.77
C SER A 14 0.35 -11.87 5.36
N VAL A 15 -0.03 -12.27 6.58
CA VAL A 15 -1.19 -11.73 7.29
C VAL A 15 -1.08 -10.22 7.51
N LEU A 16 0.08 -9.74 7.97
CA LEU A 16 0.31 -8.30 8.14
C LEU A 16 0.21 -7.54 6.82
N GLY A 17 0.76 -8.10 5.74
CA GLY A 17 0.66 -7.49 4.42
C GLY A 17 -0.77 -7.38 3.91
N TRP A 18 -1.58 -8.41 4.12
CA TRP A 18 -3.00 -8.41 3.73
C TRP A 18 -3.87 -7.52 4.63
N ILE A 19 -3.56 -7.40 5.92
CA ILE A 19 -4.18 -6.40 6.81
C ILE A 19 -3.88 -4.99 6.28
N ALA A 20 -2.64 -4.72 5.88
CA ALA A 20 -2.27 -3.42 5.31
C ALA A 20 -3.05 -3.11 4.02
N PHE A 21 -3.12 -4.09 3.11
CA PHE A 21 -3.95 -4.01 1.92
C PHE A 21 -5.41 -3.71 2.26
N ALA A 22 -6.01 -4.43 3.21
CA ALA A 22 -7.42 -4.28 3.58
C ALA A 22 -7.70 -2.88 4.14
N ALA A 23 -6.91 -2.47 5.13
CA ALA A 23 -7.10 -1.22 5.85
C ALA A 23 -7.03 -0.03 4.90
N TRP A 24 -5.99 0.02 4.07
CA TRP A 24 -5.86 1.08 3.08
C TRP A 24 -6.92 1.02 2.00
N SER A 25 -7.29 -0.17 1.50
CA SER A 25 -8.31 -0.29 0.45
C SER A 25 -9.69 0.20 0.89
N ILE A 26 -10.11 -0.15 2.12
CA ILE A 26 -11.40 0.28 2.69
C ILE A 26 -11.50 1.81 2.70
N SER A 27 -10.40 2.50 3.01
CA SER A 27 -10.38 3.96 3.14
C SER A 27 -10.80 4.72 1.86
N PHE A 28 -10.71 4.10 0.68
CA PHE A 28 -11.06 4.75 -0.60
C PHE A 28 -12.57 4.73 -0.89
N TYR A 29 -13.30 3.70 -0.44
CA TYR A 29 -14.68 3.45 -0.86
C TYR A 29 -15.70 4.50 -0.37
N PRO A 30 -15.61 5.06 0.85
CA PRO A 30 -16.56 6.07 1.31
C PRO A 30 -16.73 7.24 0.33
N GLN A 31 -15.63 7.72 -0.25
CA GLN A 31 -15.68 8.83 -1.21
C GLN A 31 -16.35 8.43 -2.53
N ILE A 32 -16.05 7.24 -3.05
CA ILE A 32 -16.66 6.73 -4.28
C ILE A 32 -18.18 6.62 -4.13
N ILE A 33 -18.62 6.05 -3.00
CA ILE A 33 -20.04 5.83 -2.70
C ILE A 33 -20.73 7.18 -2.54
N LEU A 34 -20.11 8.14 -1.85
CA LEU A 34 -20.65 9.48 -1.68
C LEU A 34 -20.86 10.20 -3.01
N ASN A 35 -19.84 10.17 -3.88
CA ASN A 35 -19.93 10.74 -5.24
C ASN A 35 -21.07 10.09 -6.04
N PHE A 36 -21.19 8.75 -5.96
CA PHE A 36 -22.24 8.01 -6.66
C PHE A 36 -23.64 8.35 -6.16
N ARG A 37 -23.84 8.48 -4.84
CA ARG A 37 -25.12 8.82 -4.22
C ARG A 37 -25.53 10.27 -4.52
N ARG A 38 -24.60 11.22 -4.43
CA ARG A 38 -24.86 12.65 -4.65
C ARG A 38 -24.94 13.03 -6.12
N LYS A 39 -24.39 12.21 -7.03
CA LYS A 39 -24.15 12.55 -8.45
C LYS A 39 -23.42 13.90 -8.62
N SER A 40 -22.61 14.24 -7.62
CA SER A 40 -21.87 15.48 -7.52
C SER A 40 -20.54 15.20 -6.82
N VAL A 41 -19.48 15.80 -7.32
CA VAL A 41 -18.14 15.80 -6.73
C VAL A 41 -17.82 17.13 -6.06
N ILE A 42 -18.82 17.98 -5.82
CA ILE A 42 -18.64 19.25 -5.12
C ILE A 42 -18.17 18.98 -3.68
N GLY A 43 -17.04 19.58 -3.32
CA GLY A 43 -16.33 19.38 -2.05
C GLY A 43 -15.18 18.37 -2.10
N LEU A 44 -15.06 17.59 -3.18
CA LEU A 44 -13.89 16.73 -3.40
C LEU A 44 -12.71 17.57 -3.89
N ASN A 45 -11.54 17.41 -3.26
CA ASN A 45 -10.33 18.10 -3.69
C ASN A 45 -9.71 17.40 -4.92
N PHE A 46 -9.80 18.02 -6.10
CA PHE A 46 -9.30 17.43 -7.35
C PHE A 46 -7.78 17.32 -7.38
N ASP A 47 -7.06 18.23 -6.71
CA ASP A 47 -5.61 18.17 -6.60
C ASP A 47 -5.18 16.91 -5.86
N PHE A 48 -5.88 16.58 -4.78
CA PHE A 48 -5.64 15.37 -4.01
C PHE A 48 -5.80 14.11 -4.88
N VAL A 49 -6.84 14.03 -5.69
CA VAL A 49 -7.08 12.86 -6.56
C VAL A 49 -5.99 12.71 -7.62
N VAL A 50 -5.59 13.81 -8.27
CA VAL A 50 -4.55 13.82 -9.31
C VAL A 50 -3.16 13.50 -8.76
N LEU A 51 -2.81 14.04 -7.58
CA LEU A 51 -1.56 13.72 -6.89
C LEU A 51 -1.52 12.26 -6.44
N ASN A 52 -2.64 11.74 -5.91
CA ASN A 52 -2.73 10.32 -5.53
C ASN A 52 -2.60 9.39 -6.74
N LEU A 53 -3.15 9.75 -7.91
CA LEU A 53 -2.95 8.93 -9.11
C LEU A 53 -1.46 8.81 -9.42
N THR A 54 -0.72 9.93 -9.43
CA THR A 54 0.73 9.93 -9.69
C THR A 54 1.49 9.10 -8.64
N LYS A 55 1.15 9.26 -7.36
CA LYS A 55 1.71 8.48 -6.25
C LYS A 55 1.47 6.97 -6.40
N HIS A 56 0.23 6.57 -6.65
CA HIS A 56 -0.13 5.15 -6.75
C HIS A 56 0.39 4.51 -8.03
N SER A 57 0.39 5.23 -9.16
CA SER A 57 0.98 4.74 -10.41
C SER A 57 2.48 4.52 -10.29
N SER A 58 3.22 5.46 -9.69
CA SER A 58 4.67 5.27 -9.45
C SER A 58 4.96 4.14 -8.47
N TYR A 59 4.14 3.97 -7.42
CA TYR A 59 4.27 2.83 -6.53
C TYR A 59 3.98 1.49 -7.23
N LEU A 60 2.94 1.44 -8.08
CA LEU A 60 2.60 0.27 -8.88
C LEU A 60 3.71 -0.08 -9.87
N ILE A 61 4.28 0.90 -10.57
CA ILE A 61 5.40 0.67 -11.51
C ILE A 61 6.56 0.00 -10.79
N TYR A 62 6.93 0.49 -9.60
CA TYR A 62 7.99 -0.13 -8.81
C TYR A 62 7.62 -1.56 -8.37
N ASN A 63 6.46 -1.73 -7.72
CA ASN A 63 6.06 -3.02 -7.17
C ASN A 63 5.90 -4.07 -8.27
N ALA A 64 5.18 -3.77 -9.35
CA ALA A 64 4.98 -4.69 -10.46
C ALA A 64 6.31 -5.03 -11.15
N SER A 65 7.20 -4.04 -11.36
CA SER A 65 8.48 -4.31 -12.01
C SER A 65 9.39 -5.19 -11.15
N LEU A 66 9.53 -4.89 -9.86
CA LEU A 66 10.38 -5.68 -8.97
C LEU A 66 9.76 -7.07 -8.67
N PHE A 67 8.44 -7.19 -8.68
CA PHE A 67 7.73 -8.45 -8.45
C PHE A 67 7.73 -9.38 -9.66
N PHE A 68 7.51 -8.87 -10.89
CA PHE A 68 7.35 -9.71 -12.09
C PHE A 68 8.60 -9.77 -12.98
N SER A 69 9.44 -8.74 -13.03
CA SER A 69 10.57 -8.71 -13.97
C SER A 69 11.79 -9.44 -13.41
N SER A 70 12.14 -10.56 -14.05
CA SER A 70 13.36 -11.32 -13.74
C SER A 70 14.63 -10.48 -13.89
N VAL A 71 14.65 -9.53 -14.82
CA VAL A 71 15.79 -8.63 -15.05
C VAL A 71 15.98 -7.68 -13.85
N VAL A 72 14.90 -7.08 -13.36
CA VAL A 72 14.95 -6.17 -12.21
C VAL A 72 15.31 -6.94 -10.93
N GLN A 73 14.75 -8.14 -10.75
CA GLN A 73 15.10 -9.02 -9.62
C GLN A 73 16.56 -9.46 -9.66
N ARG A 74 17.11 -9.74 -10.84
CA ARG A 74 18.53 -10.07 -10.99
C ARG A 74 19.40 -8.90 -10.55
N GLN A 75 19.14 -7.69 -11.05
CA GLN A 75 19.87 -6.48 -10.64
C GLN A 75 19.74 -6.19 -9.15
N TYR A 76 18.56 -6.47 -8.57
CA TYR A 76 18.36 -6.35 -7.12
C TYR A 76 19.29 -7.29 -6.34
N ARG A 77 19.36 -8.56 -6.75
CA ARG A 77 20.21 -9.58 -6.12
C ARG A 77 21.70 -9.31 -6.34
N GLU A 78 22.09 -8.75 -7.48
CA GLU A 78 23.46 -8.28 -7.74
C GLU A 78 23.84 -7.15 -6.77
N LYS A 79 22.91 -6.25 -6.45
CA LYS A 79 23.15 -5.11 -5.55
C LYS A 79 23.15 -5.50 -4.07
N TYR A 80 22.19 -6.31 -3.63
CA TYR A 80 21.95 -6.58 -2.21
C TYR A 80 22.30 -8.00 -1.75
N GLY A 81 22.61 -8.91 -2.69
CA GLY A 81 22.97 -10.29 -2.43
C GLY A 81 21.92 -11.31 -2.88
N PHE A 82 22.38 -12.44 -3.42
CA PHE A 82 21.51 -13.51 -3.94
C PHE A 82 20.73 -14.28 -2.87
N ASN A 83 21.15 -14.17 -1.61
CA ASN A 83 20.48 -14.78 -0.45
C ASN A 83 19.40 -13.88 0.16
N GLN A 84 19.17 -12.68 -0.39
CA GLN A 84 18.13 -11.77 0.09
C GLN A 84 16.80 -12.06 -0.61
N ILE A 85 15.69 -11.91 0.12
CA ILE A 85 14.34 -12.01 -0.45
C ILE A 85 14.06 -10.72 -1.21
N ILE A 86 13.23 -10.82 -2.25
CA ILE A 86 12.75 -9.63 -2.96
C ILE A 86 11.76 -8.90 -2.04
N PRO A 87 11.99 -7.63 -1.69
CA PRO A 87 11.27 -6.91 -0.63
C PRO A 87 9.94 -6.33 -1.13
N VAL A 88 9.27 -7.05 -2.03
CA VAL A 88 7.94 -6.73 -2.57
C VAL A 88 7.13 -8.02 -2.56
N ALA A 89 6.00 -7.99 -1.86
CA ALA A 89 5.09 -9.11 -1.75
C ALA A 89 3.82 -8.90 -2.61
N ALA A 90 3.01 -9.96 -2.76
CA ALA A 90 1.81 -9.92 -3.58
C ALA A 90 0.80 -8.84 -3.12
N ASN A 91 0.67 -8.66 -1.81
CA ASN A 91 -0.20 -7.62 -1.22
C ASN A 91 0.23 -6.20 -1.61
N ASP A 92 1.53 -5.94 -1.82
CA ASP A 92 2.03 -4.62 -2.25
C ASP A 92 1.60 -4.29 -3.69
N VAL A 93 1.69 -5.30 -4.57
CA VAL A 93 1.23 -5.21 -5.97
C VAL A 93 -0.29 -5.06 -6.00
N ALA A 94 -1.02 -5.90 -5.27
CA ALA A 94 -2.47 -5.85 -5.17
C ALA A 94 -2.96 -4.48 -4.68
N PHE A 95 -2.35 -3.95 -3.62
CA PHE A 95 -2.70 -2.64 -3.06
C PHE A 95 -2.45 -1.52 -4.07
N SER A 96 -1.25 -1.47 -4.64
CA SER A 96 -0.89 -0.40 -5.58
C SER A 96 -1.73 -0.44 -6.86
N ALA A 97 -2.06 -1.63 -7.38
CA ALA A 97 -2.97 -1.80 -8.51
C ALA A 97 -4.40 -1.34 -8.16
N HIS A 98 -4.92 -1.82 -7.03
CA HIS A 98 -6.25 -1.44 -6.54
C HIS A 98 -6.37 0.08 -6.38
N ALA A 99 -5.38 0.72 -5.74
CA ALA A 99 -5.37 2.16 -5.51
C ALA A 99 -5.34 2.97 -6.82
N VAL A 100 -4.58 2.52 -7.84
CA VAL A 100 -4.60 3.14 -9.18
C VAL A 100 -6.00 3.04 -9.79
N LEU A 101 -6.61 1.84 -9.80
CA LEU A 101 -7.92 1.61 -10.39
C LEU A 101 -9.02 2.44 -9.72
N VAL A 102 -9.04 2.46 -8.39
CA VAL A 102 -10.00 3.22 -7.59
C VAL A 102 -9.82 4.73 -7.77
N THR A 103 -8.57 5.20 -7.82
CA THR A 103 -8.29 6.63 -8.08
C THR A 103 -8.68 7.03 -9.50
N ALA A 104 -8.40 6.19 -10.50
CA ALA A 104 -8.82 6.40 -11.87
C ALA A 104 -10.36 6.42 -11.99
N PHE A 105 -11.05 5.54 -11.26
CA PHE A 105 -12.51 5.55 -11.19
C PHE A 105 -13.04 6.84 -10.55
N THR A 106 -12.36 7.36 -9.52
CA THR A 106 -12.70 8.65 -8.91
C THR A 106 -12.49 9.81 -9.88
N LEU A 107 -11.43 9.79 -10.70
CA LEU A 107 -11.23 10.76 -11.78
C LEU A 107 -12.31 10.67 -12.85
N PHE A 108 -12.74 9.46 -13.18
CA PHE A 108 -13.90 9.25 -14.05
C PHE A 108 -15.16 9.89 -13.45
N GLN A 109 -15.43 9.69 -12.16
CA GLN A 109 -16.54 10.39 -11.47
C GLN A 109 -16.42 11.91 -11.55
N ILE A 110 -15.21 12.47 -11.41
CA ILE A 110 -14.95 13.91 -11.56
C ILE A 110 -15.25 14.40 -12.98
N ALA A 111 -15.06 13.56 -13.99
CA ALA A 111 -15.33 13.92 -15.39
C ALA A 111 -16.83 13.92 -15.72
N ILE A 112 -17.64 13.07 -15.07
CA ILE A 112 -19.06 12.87 -15.43
C ILE A 112 -20.06 13.56 -14.50
N TYR A 113 -19.71 13.78 -13.23
CA TYR A 113 -20.64 14.34 -12.24
C TYR A 113 -20.49 15.85 -12.11
N ASP A 114 -21.49 16.48 -11.49
CA ASP A 114 -21.46 17.93 -11.26
C ASP A 114 -20.26 18.30 -10.35
N ARG A 115 -19.41 19.16 -10.89
CA ARG A 115 -18.19 19.66 -10.25
C ARG A 115 -18.26 21.16 -9.95
N GLY A 116 -19.37 21.82 -10.29
CA GLY A 116 -19.49 23.27 -10.29
C GLY A 116 -18.31 23.94 -11.01
N ASN A 117 -17.67 24.91 -10.34
CA ASN A 117 -16.52 25.64 -10.86
C ASN A 117 -15.16 25.10 -10.38
N GLN A 118 -15.13 23.97 -9.67
CA GLN A 118 -13.88 23.38 -9.18
C GLN A 118 -13.01 22.89 -10.33
N LYS A 119 -11.71 23.16 -10.25
CA LYS A 119 -10.70 22.74 -11.23
C LYS A 119 -9.45 22.29 -10.49
N VAL A 120 -8.63 21.48 -11.15
CA VAL A 120 -7.29 21.17 -10.66
C VAL A 120 -6.47 22.46 -10.65
N SER A 121 -5.78 22.74 -9.55
CA SER A 121 -4.97 23.94 -9.41
C SER A 121 -3.77 23.90 -10.35
N LYS A 122 -3.31 25.09 -10.75
CA LYS A 122 -2.08 25.23 -11.56
C LYS A 122 -0.87 24.66 -10.82
N THR A 123 -0.84 24.75 -9.49
CA THR A 123 0.21 24.18 -8.65
C THR A 123 0.23 22.66 -8.74
N SER A 124 -0.91 21.99 -8.60
CA SER A 124 -0.99 20.54 -8.73
C SER A 124 -0.60 20.07 -10.13
N ILE A 125 -1.07 20.77 -11.17
CA ILE A 125 -0.66 20.49 -12.56
C ILE A 125 0.86 20.63 -12.73
N ALA A 126 1.47 21.69 -12.18
CA ALA A 126 2.91 21.89 -12.25
C ALA A 126 3.68 20.77 -11.52
N ILE A 127 3.26 20.38 -10.31
CA ILE A 127 3.87 19.29 -9.54
C ILE A 127 3.83 17.97 -10.32
N VAL A 128 2.66 17.62 -10.86
CA VAL A 128 2.48 16.39 -11.64
C VAL A 128 3.27 16.44 -12.95
N SER A 129 3.30 17.59 -13.63
CA SER A 129 4.08 17.77 -14.86
C SER A 129 5.58 17.58 -14.59
N VAL A 130 6.12 18.22 -13.56
CA VAL A 130 7.54 18.06 -13.16
C VAL A 130 7.86 16.61 -12.79
N ALA A 131 6.95 15.94 -12.07
CA ALA A 131 7.13 14.54 -11.68
C ALA A 131 7.23 13.60 -12.89
N TRP A 132 6.30 13.70 -13.84
CA TRP A 132 6.29 12.84 -15.02
C TRP A 132 7.39 13.22 -16.02
N LEU A 133 7.75 14.50 -16.16
CA LEU A 133 8.93 14.90 -16.94
C LEU A 133 10.22 14.32 -16.34
N SER A 134 10.37 14.35 -15.01
CA SER A 134 11.51 13.72 -14.33
C SER A 134 11.54 12.21 -14.57
N ALA A 135 10.39 11.54 -14.53
CA ALA A 135 10.30 10.11 -14.85
C ALA A 135 10.74 9.81 -16.29
N VAL A 136 10.32 10.64 -17.27
CA VAL A 136 10.75 10.52 -18.67
C VAL A 136 12.27 10.68 -18.80
N VAL A 137 12.86 11.66 -18.12
CA VAL A 137 14.32 11.84 -18.09
C VAL A 137 15.02 10.61 -17.50
N CYS A 138 14.52 10.05 -16.39
CA CYS A 138 15.07 8.82 -15.82
C CYS A 138 15.01 7.63 -16.78
N VAL A 139 13.94 7.50 -17.59
CA VAL A 139 13.85 6.45 -18.61
C VAL A 139 14.97 6.60 -19.63
N PHE A 140 15.19 7.81 -20.16
CA PHE A 140 16.27 8.05 -21.13
C PHE A 140 17.67 7.81 -20.56
N ILE A 141 17.88 8.07 -19.26
CA ILE A 141 19.15 7.76 -18.58
C ILE A 141 19.35 6.25 -18.40
N ALA A 142 18.28 5.51 -18.08
CA ALA A 142 18.36 4.08 -17.80
C ALA A 142 18.45 3.20 -19.05
N LEU A 143 18.00 3.70 -20.20
CA LEU A 143 17.96 2.94 -21.46
C LEU A 143 19.36 2.48 -21.92
N PRO A 144 20.39 3.34 -22.06
CA PRO A 144 21.70 2.93 -22.56
C PRO A 144 22.47 2.02 -21.59
N SER A 145 22.30 2.23 -20.28
CA SER A 145 23.01 1.49 -19.23
C SER A 145 22.27 0.23 -18.80
N HIS A 146 21.05 0.00 -19.32
CA HIS A 146 20.12 -1.03 -18.86
C HIS A 146 19.91 -1.02 -17.33
N SER A 147 19.97 0.14 -16.68
CA SER A 147 19.88 0.26 -15.21
C SER A 147 18.43 0.25 -14.72
N TRP A 148 17.72 -0.85 -14.97
CA TRP A 148 16.28 -1.01 -14.70
C TRP A 148 15.95 -0.91 -13.20
N LEU A 149 16.75 -1.50 -12.32
CA LEU A 149 16.55 -1.39 -10.87
C LEU A 149 16.63 0.08 -10.42
N TRP A 150 17.61 0.82 -10.92
CA TRP A 150 17.75 2.25 -10.60
C TRP A 150 16.53 3.04 -11.08
N LEU A 151 16.05 2.78 -12.30
CA LEU A 151 14.86 3.43 -12.85
C LEU A 151 13.62 3.18 -11.97
N VAL A 152 13.36 1.93 -11.60
CA VAL A 152 12.20 1.62 -10.75
C VAL A 152 12.36 2.19 -9.34
N SER A 153 13.60 2.28 -8.82
CA SER A 153 13.88 2.99 -7.56
C SER A 153 13.58 4.50 -7.65
N CYS A 154 13.72 5.14 -8.83
CA CYS A 154 13.25 6.51 -9.03
C CYS A 154 11.73 6.63 -8.85
N PHE A 155 10.95 5.69 -9.39
CA PHE A 155 9.49 5.66 -9.19
C PHE A 155 9.12 5.41 -7.71
N ASN A 156 9.86 4.53 -7.03
CA ASN A 156 9.74 4.29 -5.59
C ASN A 156 10.05 5.54 -4.76
N THR A 157 10.98 6.38 -5.20
CA THR A 157 11.26 7.67 -4.56
C THR A 157 10.15 8.68 -4.84
N LEU A 158 9.66 8.73 -6.09
CA LEU A 158 8.59 9.64 -6.50
C LEU A 158 7.31 9.45 -5.67
N GLN A 159 6.90 8.21 -5.39
CA GLN A 159 5.70 7.95 -4.57
C GLN A 159 5.86 8.44 -3.11
N VAL A 160 7.07 8.40 -2.54
CA VAL A 160 7.35 8.96 -1.20
C VAL A 160 7.22 10.48 -1.22
N VAL A 161 7.84 11.14 -2.21
CA VAL A 161 7.78 12.60 -2.36
C VAL A 161 6.34 13.07 -2.48
N MET A 162 5.53 12.39 -3.29
CA MET A 162 4.10 12.70 -3.44
C MET A 162 3.32 12.52 -2.13
N THR A 163 3.65 11.49 -1.35
CA THR A 163 3.06 11.26 -0.02
C THR A 163 3.32 12.44 0.92
N VAL A 164 4.56 12.93 0.98
CA VAL A 164 4.93 14.07 1.84
C VAL A 164 4.21 15.36 1.40
N ILE A 165 4.19 15.65 0.10
CA ILE A 165 3.51 16.83 -0.47
C ILE A 165 2.02 16.84 -0.09
N LYS A 166 1.38 15.66 -0.01
CA LYS A 166 -0.05 15.51 0.30
C LYS A 166 -0.38 15.81 1.77
N TYR A 167 0.44 15.34 2.71
CA TYR A 167 0.10 15.44 4.13
C TYR A 167 0.35 16.82 4.73
N ILE A 168 1.40 17.53 4.29
CA ILE A 168 1.79 18.83 4.86
C ILE A 168 0.66 19.88 4.79
N PRO A 169 -0.01 20.11 3.64
CA PRO A 169 -1.09 21.10 3.57
C PRO A 169 -2.22 20.82 4.55
N GLN A 170 -2.59 19.55 4.74
CA GLN A 170 -3.66 19.19 5.67
C GLN A 170 -3.24 19.46 7.13
N ALA A 171 -2.01 19.11 7.51
CA ALA A 171 -1.49 19.37 8.85
C ALA A 171 -1.46 20.87 9.17
N VAL A 172 -1.03 21.68 8.19
CA VAL A 172 -1.00 23.14 8.28
C VAL A 172 -2.42 23.71 8.35
N MET A 173 -3.34 23.24 7.51
CA MET A 173 -4.73 23.70 7.50
C MET A 173 -5.43 23.45 8.84
N ASN A 174 -5.30 22.24 9.40
CA ASN A 174 -5.82 21.92 10.73
C ASN A 174 -5.23 22.85 11.81
N PHE A 175 -3.93 23.11 11.73
CA PHE A 175 -3.25 24.03 12.66
C PHE A 175 -3.72 25.48 12.51
N GLN A 176 -3.98 25.96 11.30
CA GLN A 176 -4.44 27.33 11.05
C GLN A 176 -5.91 27.52 11.46
N LEU A 177 -6.77 26.56 11.12
CA LEU A 177 -8.20 26.61 11.44
C LEU A 177 -8.50 26.30 12.90
N LYS A 178 -7.55 25.67 13.62
CA LYS A 178 -7.75 25.15 14.98
C LYS A 178 -9.00 24.26 15.09
N SER A 179 -9.30 23.54 14.01
CA SER A 179 -10.50 22.72 13.86
C SER A 179 -10.21 21.57 12.89
N THR A 180 -10.80 20.42 13.20
CA THR A 180 -10.79 19.22 12.33
C THR A 180 -12.20 18.83 11.91
N VAL A 181 -13.18 19.74 11.97
CA VAL A 181 -14.55 19.48 11.53
C VAL A 181 -14.57 19.24 10.02
N GLY A 182 -15.21 18.16 9.58
CA GLY A 182 -15.24 17.72 8.18
C GLY A 182 -14.06 16.82 7.77
N PHE A 183 -13.09 16.58 8.66
CA PHE A 183 -11.99 15.66 8.44
C PHE A 183 -12.36 14.24 8.88
N SER A 184 -12.34 13.27 7.96
CA SER A 184 -12.70 11.87 8.26
C SER A 184 -11.61 11.19 9.07
N ILE A 185 -11.72 11.25 10.40
CA ILE A 185 -10.75 10.62 11.31
C ILE A 185 -10.70 9.10 11.14
N GLY A 186 -11.82 8.46 10.75
CA GLY A 186 -11.85 7.02 10.48
C GLY A 186 -10.89 6.60 9.37
N ASN A 187 -10.72 7.42 8.33
CA ASN A 187 -9.76 7.14 7.26
C ASN A 187 -8.31 7.20 7.79
N ILE A 188 -8.02 8.10 8.73
CA ILE A 188 -6.69 8.22 9.35
C ILE A 188 -6.39 7.02 10.25
N LEU A 189 -7.39 6.50 10.98
CA LEU A 189 -7.19 5.29 11.78
C LEU A 189 -6.91 4.07 10.90
N LEU A 190 -7.59 3.96 9.75
CA LEU A 190 -7.32 2.93 8.75
C LEU A 190 -5.95 3.11 8.09
N ASP A 191 -5.54 4.35 7.80
CA ASP A 191 -4.20 4.66 7.27
C ASP A 191 -3.09 4.27 8.26
N LEU A 192 -3.29 4.58 9.54
CA LEU A 192 -2.38 4.19 10.62
C LEU A 192 -2.27 2.67 10.75
N LEU A 193 -3.41 1.95 10.77
CA LEU A 193 -3.42 0.49 10.81
C LEU A 193 -2.66 -0.09 9.62
N GLY A 194 -2.91 0.44 8.42
CA GLY A 194 -2.21 0.03 7.21
C GLY A 194 -0.71 0.29 7.29
N GLY A 195 -0.30 1.48 7.72
CA GLY A 195 1.10 1.87 7.90
C GLY A 195 1.85 1.00 8.90
N VAL A 196 1.24 0.73 10.06
CA VAL A 196 1.81 -0.13 11.12
C VAL A 196 1.91 -1.58 10.64
N ALA A 197 0.86 -2.14 10.04
CA ALA A 197 0.88 -3.51 9.53
C ALA A 197 1.92 -3.67 8.39
N ASN A 198 2.00 -2.69 7.49
CA ASN A 198 2.98 -2.67 6.40
C ASN A 198 4.43 -2.59 6.90
N TYR A 199 4.68 -1.79 7.95
CA TYR A 199 5.99 -1.74 8.61
C TYR A 199 6.31 -3.05 9.35
N GLY A 200 5.31 -3.61 10.04
CA GLY A 200 5.41 -4.89 10.73
C GLY A 200 5.76 -6.04 9.78
N GLN A 201 5.16 -6.08 8.59
CA GLN A 201 5.50 -7.06 7.54
C GLN A 201 7.01 -7.04 7.24
N MET A 202 7.58 -5.86 7.04
CA MET A 202 9.02 -5.70 6.75
C MET A 202 9.91 -6.05 7.95
N ALA A 203 9.44 -5.76 9.17
CA ALA A 203 10.13 -6.16 10.39
C ALA A 203 10.20 -7.69 10.52
N VAL A 204 9.09 -8.39 10.29
CA VAL A 204 9.03 -9.86 10.31
C VAL A 204 9.95 -10.47 9.25
N GLN A 205 9.93 -9.93 8.03
CA GLN A 205 10.88 -10.34 6.97
C GLN A 205 12.33 -10.15 7.40
N SER A 206 12.66 -9.02 8.01
CA SER A 206 14.03 -8.74 8.47
C SER A 206 14.48 -9.67 9.59
N ILE A 207 13.57 -10.02 10.51
CA ILE A 207 13.82 -10.98 11.60
C ILE A 207 14.07 -12.36 11.02
N ASP A 208 13.23 -12.84 10.10
CA ASP A 208 13.39 -14.16 9.47
C ASP A 208 14.73 -14.27 8.73
N GLN A 209 15.11 -13.23 7.98
CA GLN A 209 16.35 -13.24 7.20
C GLN A 209 17.61 -12.87 7.98
N ASN A 210 17.47 -12.48 9.25
CA ASN A 210 18.55 -11.86 10.03
C ASN A 210 19.27 -10.74 9.24
N SER A 211 18.49 -9.91 8.53
CA SER A 211 18.99 -8.94 7.55
C SER A 211 18.11 -7.70 7.49
N TRP A 212 18.75 -6.52 7.51
CA TRP A 212 18.08 -5.23 7.37
C TRP A 212 17.78 -4.84 5.92
N VAL A 213 18.17 -5.68 4.94
CA VAL A 213 17.97 -5.41 3.50
C VAL A 213 16.49 -5.19 3.17
N ASN A 214 15.56 -5.83 3.88
CA ASN A 214 14.13 -5.60 3.63
C ASN A 214 13.75 -4.12 3.83
N PHE A 215 14.36 -3.41 4.78
CA PHE A 215 14.11 -1.98 5.02
C PHE A 215 14.70 -1.06 3.96
N TYR A 216 16.00 -1.17 3.67
CA TYR A 216 16.67 -0.24 2.74
C TYR A 216 16.62 -0.70 1.27
N GLY A 217 16.44 -1.99 1.03
CA GLY A 217 16.21 -2.58 -0.29
C GLY A 217 14.87 -2.13 -0.89
N ASN A 218 13.88 -1.84 -0.04
CA ASN A 218 12.65 -1.14 -0.41
C ASN A 218 12.43 0.10 0.47
N ILE A 219 13.34 1.07 0.35
CA ILE A 219 13.31 2.28 1.17
C ILE A 219 12.00 3.05 1.05
N GLY A 220 11.32 3.05 -0.10
CA GLY A 220 10.05 3.76 -0.23
C GLY A 220 8.88 3.09 0.46
N LYS A 221 8.88 1.76 0.62
CA LYS A 221 7.88 1.08 1.49
C LYS A 221 8.12 1.44 2.95
N THR A 222 9.39 1.45 3.38
CA THR A 222 9.79 1.92 4.72
C THR A 222 9.35 3.37 4.97
N LEU A 223 9.72 4.30 4.09
CA LEU A 223 9.40 5.71 4.22
C LEU A 223 7.90 5.97 4.09
N LEU A 224 7.19 5.26 3.23
CA LEU A 224 5.73 5.34 3.14
C LEU A 224 5.07 5.03 4.48
N SER A 225 5.46 3.91 5.12
CA SER A 225 4.95 3.54 6.44
C SER A 225 5.30 4.56 7.51
N LEU A 226 6.56 4.98 7.60
CA LEU A 226 7.01 5.92 8.64
C LEU A 226 6.36 7.30 8.50
N VAL A 227 6.28 7.83 7.27
CA VAL A 227 5.64 9.12 7.00
C VAL A 227 4.14 9.04 7.29
N SER A 228 3.45 7.97 6.89
CA SER A 228 2.04 7.75 7.21
C SER A 228 1.82 7.74 8.72
N ILE A 229 2.51 6.85 9.45
CA ILE A 229 2.38 6.73 10.91
C ILE A 229 2.62 8.08 11.59
N PHE A 230 3.66 8.82 11.18
CA PHE A 230 3.94 10.13 11.76
C PHE A 230 2.80 11.13 11.56
N PHE A 231 2.31 11.28 10.33
CA PHE A 231 1.23 12.23 10.03
C PHE A 231 -0.10 11.79 10.64
N ASP A 232 -0.38 10.49 10.68
CA ASP A 232 -1.59 9.95 11.27
C ASP A 232 -1.63 10.21 12.78
N LEU A 233 -0.52 9.98 13.49
CA LEU A 233 -0.39 10.35 14.91
C LEU A 233 -0.56 11.85 15.13
N LEU A 234 0.01 12.68 14.24
CA LEU A 234 -0.18 14.14 14.28
C LEU A 234 -1.66 14.52 14.11
N PHE A 235 -2.36 13.90 13.17
CA PHE A 235 -3.78 14.16 12.93
C PHE A 235 -4.67 13.69 14.08
N ILE A 236 -4.37 12.53 14.66
CA ILE A 236 -5.04 12.00 15.87
C ILE A 236 -4.85 12.98 17.04
N LEU A 237 -3.63 13.49 17.24
CA LEU A 237 -3.34 14.50 18.25
C LEU A 237 -4.11 15.79 17.99
N GLN A 238 -4.14 16.28 16.75
CA GLN A 238 -4.92 17.46 16.37
C GLN A 238 -6.41 17.27 16.63
N HIS A 239 -6.98 16.10 16.29
CA HIS A 239 -8.42 15.83 16.38
C HIS A 239 -8.92 15.60 17.82
N TYR A 240 -8.26 14.71 18.56
CA TYR A 240 -8.74 14.27 19.88
C TYR A 240 -8.21 15.11 21.04
N VAL A 241 -7.04 15.73 20.88
CA VAL A 241 -6.37 16.44 21.98
C VAL A 241 -6.41 17.95 21.78
N LEU A 242 -5.92 18.46 20.64
CA LEU A 242 -5.73 19.92 20.47
C LEU A 242 -7.00 20.67 20.04
N TYR A 243 -7.77 20.14 19.09
CA TYR A 243 -8.90 20.82 18.43
C TYR A 243 -10.22 20.08 18.62
N ARG A 244 -10.44 19.59 19.84
CA ARG A 244 -11.68 18.89 20.19
C ARG A 244 -12.88 19.80 19.97
N ALA A 245 -13.71 19.48 18.98
CA ALA A 245 -14.98 20.17 18.79
C ALA A 245 -15.88 19.96 20.02
N LYS A 246 -16.56 21.01 20.48
CA LYS A 246 -17.71 20.83 21.38
C LYS A 246 -18.75 19.99 20.63
N LYS A 247 -19.18 18.87 21.21
CA LYS A 247 -20.23 18.01 20.63
C LYS A 247 -21.43 18.87 20.24
N VAL A 248 -21.69 18.96 18.94
CA VAL A 248 -23.04 19.23 18.43
C VAL A 248 -23.58 17.87 18.06
N ASP A 249 -24.66 17.45 18.71
CA ASP A 249 -25.28 16.14 18.50
C ASP A 249 -25.65 15.96 17.03
N THR A 250 -24.81 15.22 16.31
CA THR A 250 -25.15 14.68 15.00
C THR A 250 -24.89 13.19 15.10
N SER A 251 -25.98 12.43 15.12
CA SER A 251 -25.99 10.98 15.13
C SER A 251 -25.17 10.42 13.95
N PRO A 252 -24.34 9.38 14.14
CA PRO A 252 -23.64 8.75 13.02
C PRO A 252 -24.66 8.12 12.04
N THR A 253 -24.43 8.26 10.74
CA THR A 253 -25.18 7.52 9.72
C THR A 253 -24.67 6.07 9.65
N PRO A 254 -25.52 5.05 9.86
CA PRO A 254 -25.14 3.62 9.98
C PRO A 254 -24.39 3.01 8.78
N ASP A 255 -24.55 3.58 7.60
CA ASP A 255 -24.12 2.97 6.34
C ASP A 255 -22.60 2.82 6.19
N THR A 256 -21.81 3.70 6.81
CA THR A 256 -20.35 3.73 6.59
C THR A 256 -19.62 2.65 7.40
N GLU A 257 -20.13 2.32 8.60
CA GLU A 257 -19.52 1.31 9.48
C GLU A 257 -19.81 -0.11 8.99
N ILE A 258 -21.03 -0.38 8.51
CA ILE A 258 -21.44 -1.71 8.04
C ILE A 258 -20.64 -2.12 6.79
N LEU A 259 -20.41 -1.20 5.85
CA LEU A 259 -19.62 -1.47 4.65
C LEU A 259 -18.15 -1.75 4.95
N ALA A 260 -17.56 -1.01 5.90
CA ALA A 260 -16.18 -1.24 6.33
C ALA A 260 -16.03 -2.62 7.01
N VAL A 261 -16.99 -3.00 7.86
CA VAL A 261 -17.00 -4.31 8.54
C VAL A 261 -17.22 -5.46 7.56
N CYS A 262 -18.17 -5.35 6.63
CA CYS A 262 -18.41 -6.40 5.63
C CYS A 262 -17.21 -6.61 4.70
N PHE A 263 -16.53 -5.54 4.27
CA PHE A 263 -15.34 -5.65 3.44
C PHE A 263 -14.15 -6.19 4.25
N ALA A 264 -13.92 -5.72 5.47
CA ALA A 264 -12.89 -6.27 6.36
C ALA A 264 -13.08 -7.77 6.60
N TYR A 265 -14.33 -8.23 6.80
CA TYR A 265 -14.67 -9.64 6.92
C TYR A 265 -14.35 -10.43 5.65
N HIS A 266 -14.66 -9.87 4.47
CA HIS A 266 -14.37 -10.52 3.19
C HIS A 266 -12.86 -10.59 2.90
N VAL A 267 -12.09 -9.57 3.26
CA VAL A 267 -10.63 -9.60 3.12
C VAL A 267 -10.00 -10.57 4.13
N PHE A 268 -10.53 -10.66 5.35
CA PHE A 268 -10.10 -11.67 6.32
C PHE A 268 -10.36 -13.09 5.79
N GLN A 269 -11.47 -13.32 5.11
CA GLN A 269 -11.77 -14.58 4.41
C GLN A 269 -10.79 -14.85 3.26
N VAL A 270 -10.44 -13.85 2.43
CA VAL A 270 -9.45 -14.02 1.35
C VAL A 270 -8.05 -14.33 1.92
N ALA A 271 -7.62 -13.61 2.96
CA ALA A 271 -6.36 -13.87 3.65
C ALA A 271 -6.34 -15.27 4.28
N TYR A 272 -7.45 -15.70 4.89
CA TYR A 272 -7.61 -17.06 5.41
C TYR A 272 -7.53 -18.11 4.30
N LEU A 273 -8.18 -17.89 3.14
CA LEU A 273 -8.18 -18.82 2.01
C LEU A 273 -6.81 -18.93 1.32
N GLU A 274 -6.08 -17.83 1.18
CA GLU A 274 -4.69 -17.88 0.70
C GLU A 274 -3.79 -18.60 1.71
N THR A 275 -3.95 -18.31 3.01
CA THR A 275 -3.22 -19.01 4.08
C THR A 275 -3.53 -20.51 4.07
N ALA A 276 -4.80 -20.90 3.86
CA ALA A 276 -5.21 -22.28 3.73
C ALA A 276 -4.63 -22.96 2.48
N ARG A 277 -4.50 -22.25 1.35
CA ARG A 277 -3.81 -22.76 0.15
C ARG A 277 -2.33 -22.97 0.37
N LEU A 278 -1.66 -22.05 1.06
CA LEU A 278 -0.26 -22.18 1.45
C LEU A 278 -0.08 -23.41 2.35
N TYR A 279 -0.91 -23.58 3.37
CA TYR A 279 -0.90 -24.77 4.24
C TYR A 279 -1.13 -26.08 3.46
N SER A 280 -2.14 -26.13 2.58
CA SER A 280 -2.41 -27.36 1.79
C SER A 280 -1.27 -27.72 0.83
N THR A 281 -0.54 -26.70 0.33
CA THR A 281 0.61 -26.91 -0.56
C THR A 281 1.82 -27.41 0.22
N VAL A 282 2.02 -26.91 1.45
CA VAL A 282 3.06 -27.36 2.37
C VAL A 282 2.81 -28.81 2.82
N ASP A 283 1.59 -29.16 3.21
CA ASP A 283 1.23 -30.55 3.58
C ASP A 283 1.47 -31.53 2.42
N SER A 284 1.16 -31.10 1.19
CA SER A 284 1.41 -31.89 -0.02
C SER A 284 2.90 -32.06 -0.32
N CYS A 285 3.75 -31.07 -0.01
CA CYS A 285 5.20 -31.16 -0.17
C CYS A 285 5.85 -32.03 0.92
N VAL A 286 5.37 -31.93 2.17
CA VAL A 286 5.84 -32.77 3.29
C VAL A 286 5.47 -34.24 3.05
N ALA A 287 4.26 -34.51 2.53
CA ALA A 287 3.83 -35.85 2.16
C ALA A 287 4.67 -36.48 1.02
N GLN A 288 5.28 -35.67 0.15
CA GLN A 288 6.15 -36.14 -0.94
C GLN A 288 7.62 -36.35 -0.53
N GLN A 289 8.04 -35.84 0.63
CA GLN A 289 9.41 -35.98 1.15
C GLN A 289 9.59 -37.13 2.16
N GLN A 290 8.52 -37.87 2.48
CA GLN A 290 8.60 -39.04 3.35
C GLN A 290 9.25 -40.22 2.59
N PRO A 291 10.34 -40.83 3.11
CA PRO A 291 11.02 -41.91 2.40
C PRO A 291 10.07 -43.10 2.22
N ARG A 292 9.99 -43.64 1.00
CA ARG A 292 9.35 -44.93 0.75
C ARG A 292 10.18 -45.99 1.47
N ASP A 293 9.66 -46.51 2.57
CA ASP A 293 10.20 -47.70 3.23
C ASP A 293 10.24 -48.83 2.19
N VAL A 294 11.45 -49.32 1.94
CA VAL A 294 11.72 -50.52 1.14
C VAL A 294 11.40 -51.71 2.04
N GLU A 295 10.24 -52.33 1.85
CA GLU A 295 9.97 -53.67 2.38
C GLU A 295 10.79 -54.69 1.58
N ASP A 296 12.02 -54.95 2.03
CA ASP A 296 12.80 -56.12 1.63
C ASP A 296 12.70 -57.22 2.70
N GLY A 297 12.01 -58.30 2.34
CA GLY A 297 12.50 -59.67 2.51
C GLY A 297 12.35 -60.38 3.86
N GLY A 298 11.64 -61.52 3.83
CA GLY A 298 11.98 -62.63 4.72
C GLY A 298 10.90 -63.69 4.93
N CYS A 299 10.83 -64.69 4.05
CA CYS A 299 10.52 -66.07 4.48
C CYS A 299 11.07 -67.06 3.45
N ILE A 300 12.19 -67.69 3.80
CA ILE A 300 12.71 -68.92 3.19
C ILE A 300 12.45 -70.05 4.18
N LEU A 301 11.59 -70.99 3.80
CA LEU A 301 11.58 -72.46 4.01
C LEU A 301 10.14 -72.98 3.97
#